data_AF-A0A519L561-F1
#
_entry.id   AF-A0A519L561-F1
#
_cell.length_a   1.000
_cell.length_b   1.000
_cell.length_c   1.000
_cell.angle_alpha   90.00
_cell.angle_beta   90.00
_cell.angle_gamma   90.00
#
_symmetry.space_group_name_H-M   'P 1'
#
loop_
_entity.id
_entity.type
_entity.pdbx_description
1 polymer ?
#
loop_
_entity_poly.entity_id
_entity_poly.type
_entity_poly.pdbx_seq_one_letter_code
_entity_poly.pdbx_strand_id
1 'polypeptide(L)'
;VQFIGKIEEFADIEVFKKKIDFKKRNELWLGAGRRLGEKLFMIIENGKVVSYGFYELFTQIQTLSKISKLKIDLPLPASDLTNDLQLSLLKGDFETLPLPK
;
A
#
# COMPACT_ATOMS: atom_id res chain seq x y z
N VAL A 1 17.54 17.70 -0.16
CA VAL A 1 16.58 17.21 -1.19
C VAL A 1 15.18 17.56 -0.71
N GLN A 2 14.50 18.55 -1.31
CA GLN A 2 13.10 18.87 -1.00
C GLN A 2 12.20 18.13 -1.99
N PHE A 3 11.63 16.99 -1.59
CA PHE A 3 10.71 16.21 -2.42
C PHE A 3 9.28 16.78 -2.36
N ILE A 4 8.77 16.99 -1.15
CA ILE A 4 7.40 17.49 -0.91
C ILE A 4 7.22 18.89 -1.52
N GLY A 5 8.21 19.78 -1.38
CA GLY A 5 8.14 21.15 -1.92
C GLY A 5 8.20 21.25 -3.45
N LYS A 6 8.38 20.13 -4.17
CA LYS A 6 8.32 20.09 -5.65
C LYS A 6 6.96 19.67 -6.19
N ILE A 7 6.04 19.25 -5.33
CA ILE A 7 4.71 18.79 -5.71
C ILE A 7 3.74 19.90 -5.35
N GLU A 8 3.26 20.63 -6.36
CA GLU A 8 2.38 21.80 -6.18
C GLU A 8 1.10 21.45 -5.40
N GLU A 9 0.55 20.25 -5.60
CA GLU A 9 -0.63 19.75 -4.86
C GLU A 9 -0.41 19.66 -3.35
N PHE A 10 0.85 19.53 -2.89
CA PHE A 10 1.18 19.46 -1.46
C PHE A 10 1.48 20.83 -0.85
N ALA A 11 1.41 21.91 -1.62
CA ALA A 11 1.40 23.27 -1.08
C ALA A 11 0.11 23.54 -0.28
N ASP A 12 -0.99 22.87 -0.63
CA ASP A 12 -2.19 22.82 0.19
C ASP A 12 -2.04 21.77 1.31
N ILE A 13 -2.00 22.25 2.54
CA ILE A 13 -1.84 21.42 3.73
C ILE A 13 -3.02 20.47 3.95
N GLU A 14 -4.23 20.82 3.50
CA GLU A 14 -5.40 19.96 3.63
C GLU A 14 -5.31 18.77 2.67
N VAL A 15 -4.88 19.02 1.43
CA VAL A 15 -4.61 17.97 0.43
C VAL A 15 -3.52 17.03 0.92
N PHE A 16 -2.42 17.58 1.45
CA PHE A 16 -1.35 16.79 2.04
C PHE A 16 -1.84 15.92 3.20
N LYS A 17 -2.54 16.51 4.19
CA LYS A 17 -3.10 15.79 5.34
C LYS A 17 -4.03 14.67 4.92
N LYS A 18 -4.90 14.91 3.93
CA LYS A 18 -5.83 13.91 3.40
C LYS A 18 -5.10 12.77 2.69
N LYS A 19 -4.01 13.07 1.98
CA LYS A 19 -3.20 12.04 1.30
C LYS A 19 -2.51 11.12 2.30
N ILE A 20 -1.94 11.68 3.37
CA ILE A 20 -1.22 10.89 4.40
C ILE A 20 -2.13 10.29 5.48
N ASP A 21 -3.43 10.64 5.52
CA ASP A 21 -4.33 10.06 6.51
C ASP A 21 -4.48 8.55 6.25
N PHE A 22 -3.98 7.79 7.21
CA PHE A 22 -3.81 6.35 7.13
C PHE A 22 -4.79 5.60 8.04
N LYS A 23 -5.33 6.27 9.05
CA LYS A 23 -5.93 5.64 10.24
C LYS A 23 -7.19 4.81 9.96
N LYS A 24 -7.85 5.03 8.82
CA LYS A 24 -9.12 4.37 8.45
C LYS A 24 -9.04 3.60 7.12
N ARG A 25 -7.84 3.38 6.58
CA ARG A 25 -7.68 2.71 5.30
C ARG A 25 -7.88 1.21 5.44
N ASN A 26 -8.75 0.67 4.59
CA ASN A 26 -9.01 -0.75 4.39
C ASN A 26 -8.81 -1.02 2.89
N GLU A 27 -7.55 -1.23 2.49
CA GLU A 27 -7.13 -1.16 1.09
C GLU A 27 -6.16 -2.30 0.75
N LEU A 28 -6.16 -2.67 -0.53
CA LEU A 28 -5.13 -3.49 -1.14
C LEU A 28 -4.13 -2.57 -1.82
N TRP A 29 -2.87 -2.68 -1.44
CA TRP A 29 -1.78 -1.89 -2.01
C TRP A 29 -0.96 -2.75 -2.93
N LEU A 30 -0.75 -2.32 -4.17
CA LEU A 30 0.03 -3.04 -5.18
C LEU A 30 1.29 -2.25 -5.51
N GLY A 31 2.43 -2.92 -5.49
CA GLY A 31 3.74 -2.32 -5.78
C GLY A 31 4.66 -3.25 -6.55
N ALA A 32 5.90 -2.82 -6.76
CA ALA A 32 6.92 -3.66 -7.38
C ALA A 32 7.25 -4.86 -6.47
N GLY A 33 7.34 -6.06 -7.07
CA GLY A 33 7.80 -7.27 -6.38
C GLY A 33 9.32 -7.34 -6.25
N ARG A 34 9.82 -8.50 -5.79
CA ARG A 34 11.25 -8.73 -5.56
C ARG A 34 12.04 -9.00 -6.84
N ARG A 35 11.34 -9.39 -7.90
CA ARG A 35 11.90 -9.78 -9.20
C ARG A 35 11.16 -9.05 -10.31
N LEU A 36 11.83 -8.88 -11.45
CA LEU A 36 11.20 -8.35 -12.65
C LEU A 36 10.05 -9.28 -13.07
N GLY A 37 8.85 -8.72 -13.24
CA GLY A 37 7.64 -9.49 -13.53
C GLY A 37 6.91 -10.02 -12.29
N GLU A 38 7.34 -9.69 -11.08
CA GLU A 38 6.59 -9.92 -9.84
C GLU A 38 5.96 -8.60 -9.34
N LYS A 39 4.76 -8.68 -8.77
CA LYS A 39 4.10 -7.60 -8.02
C LYS A 39 3.99 -7.98 -6.55
N LEU A 40 4.22 -7.00 -5.69
CA LEU A 40 3.92 -7.07 -4.26
C LEU A 40 2.45 -6.67 -4.07
N PHE A 41 1.75 -7.36 -3.18
CA PHE A 41 0.53 -6.86 -2.60
C PHE A 41 0.64 -6.76 -1.07
N MET A 42 0.00 -5.76 -0.49
CA MET A 42 -0.16 -5.60 0.95
C MET A 42 -1.63 -5.35 1.27
N ILE A 43 -2.12 -6.00 2.31
CA ILE A 43 -3.46 -5.78 2.85
C ILE A 43 -3.32 -4.84 4.05
N ILE A 44 -3.99 -3.71 3.96
CA ILE A 44 -4.08 -2.72 5.03
C ILE A 44 -5.48 -2.80 5.62
N GLU A 45 -5.54 -2.95 6.94
CA GLU A 45 -6.77 -2.86 7.71
C GLU A 45 -6.59 -1.88 8.88
N ASN A 46 -7.52 -0.96 9.06
CA ASN A 46 -7.46 0.08 10.07
C ASN A 46 -6.12 0.86 10.05
N GLY A 47 -5.58 1.10 8.85
CA GLY A 47 -4.30 1.77 8.69
C GLY A 47 -3.07 0.96 9.09
N LYS A 48 -3.20 -0.35 9.31
CA LYS A 48 -2.10 -1.24 9.66
C LYS A 48 -1.95 -2.32 8.61
N VAL A 49 -0.71 -2.65 8.27
CA VAL A 49 -0.45 -3.80 7.40
C VAL A 49 -0.73 -5.07 8.20
N VAL A 50 -1.68 -5.86 7.74
CA VAL A 50 -2.07 -7.12 8.38
C VAL A 50 -1.51 -8.33 7.64
N SER A 51 -1.29 -8.20 6.34
CA SER A 51 -0.66 -9.25 5.55
C SER A 51 -0.04 -8.70 4.27
N TYR A 52 0.85 -9.49 3.67
CA TYR A 52 1.50 -9.16 2.42
C TYR A 52 1.74 -10.42 1.59
N GLY A 53 2.05 -10.27 0.32
CA GLY A 53 2.43 -11.39 -0.52
C GLY A 53 2.90 -10.96 -1.90
N PHE A 54 3.25 -11.93 -2.73
CA PHE A 54 3.79 -11.70 -4.06
C PHE A 54 3.04 -12.53 -5.09
N TYR A 55 2.93 -11.99 -6.30
CA TYR A 55 2.32 -12.68 -7.44
C TYR A 55 2.99 -12.27 -8.74
N GLU A 56 2.90 -13.13 -9.75
CA GLU A 56 3.48 -12.84 -11.06
C GLU A 56 2.56 -11.94 -11.88
N LEU A 57 3.13 -11.01 -12.65
CA LEU A 57 2.41 -9.97 -13.40
C LEU A 57 1.40 -10.54 -14.40
N PHE A 58 1.68 -11.73 -14.90
CA PHE A 58 0.83 -12.48 -15.84
C PHE A 58 -0.28 -13.27 -15.16
N THR A 59 -0.26 -13.37 -13.83
CA THR A 59 -1.35 -13.95 -13.05
C THR A 59 -2.34 -12.86 -12.65
N GLN A 60 -3.53 -12.89 -13.26
CA GLN A 60 -4.59 -11.98 -12.86
C GLN A 60 -5.13 -12.41 -11.48
N ILE A 61 -4.87 -11.59 -10.46
CA ILE A 61 -5.53 -11.73 -9.17
C ILE A 61 -6.98 -11.27 -9.35
N GLN A 62 -7.86 -12.20 -9.69
CA GLN A 62 -9.28 -11.91 -9.93
C GLN A 62 -10.15 -12.03 -8.67
N THR A 63 -9.67 -12.64 -7.58
CA THR A 63 -10.51 -12.93 -6.40
C THR A 63 -9.74 -12.83 -5.08
N LEU A 64 -10.44 -12.40 -4.02
CA LEU A 64 -9.93 -12.37 -2.63
C LEU A 64 -9.40 -13.74 -2.19
N SER A 65 -10.03 -14.83 -2.64
CA SER A 65 -9.61 -16.20 -2.31
C SER A 65 -8.19 -16.53 -2.80
N LYS A 66 -7.78 -16.02 -3.97
CA LYS A 66 -6.40 -16.19 -4.46
C LYS A 66 -5.42 -15.36 -3.63
N ILE A 67 -5.77 -14.11 -3.30
CA ILE A 67 -4.97 -13.26 -2.41
C ILE A 67 -4.76 -13.95 -1.06
N SER A 68 -5.85 -14.47 -0.48
CA SER A 68 -5.83 -15.12 0.83
C SER A 68 -4.99 -16.42 0.86
N LYS A 69 -4.71 -17.04 -0.29
CA LYS A 69 -3.83 -18.21 -0.37
C LYS A 69 -2.35 -17.84 -0.50
N LEU A 70 -2.07 -16.66 -1.07
CA LEU A 70 -0.70 -16.16 -1.28
C LEU A 70 -0.23 -15.23 -0.17
N LYS A 71 -1.15 -14.76 0.68
CA LYS A 71 -0.83 -13.84 1.76
C LYS A 71 -0.05 -14.56 2.85
N ILE A 72 0.89 -13.83 3.42
CA ILE A 72 1.57 -14.14 4.66
C ILE A 72 1.00 -13.18 5.69
N ASP A 73 0.30 -13.71 6.68
CA ASP A 73 -0.25 -12.94 7.77
C ASP A 73 0.88 -12.46 8.70
N LEU A 74 0.82 -11.18 9.06
CA LEU A 74 1.74 -10.60 10.02
C LEU A 74 1.19 -10.87 11.43
N PRO A 75 1.95 -11.56 12.31
CA PRO A 75 1.46 -11.93 13.64
C PRO A 75 1.25 -10.72 14.55
N LEU A 76 1.93 -9.60 14.27
CA LEU A 76 1.74 -8.34 14.95
C LEU A 76 1.61 -7.22 13.91
N PRO A 77 0.66 -6.29 14.07
CA PRO A 77 0.56 -5.14 13.19
C PRO A 77 1.81 -4.26 13.37
N ALA A 78 2.52 -4.03 12.27
CA ALA A 78 3.74 -3.24 12.26
C ALA A 78 3.40 -1.73 12.33
N SER A 79 3.11 -1.24 13.54
CA SER A 79 2.86 0.19 13.79
C SER A 79 4.01 1.08 13.34
N ASP A 80 5.22 0.57 13.41
CA ASP A 80 6.45 1.30 13.09
C ASP A 80 6.58 1.62 11.60
N LEU A 81 5.88 0.86 10.74
CA LEU A 81 5.88 1.07 9.28
C LEU A 81 4.98 2.23 8.82
N THR A 82 4.19 2.84 9.72
CA THR A 82 3.22 3.86 9.32
C THR A 82 3.87 5.02 8.57
N ASN A 83 5.02 5.50 9.06
CA ASN A 83 5.73 6.63 8.45
C ASN A 83 6.31 6.25 7.08
N ASP A 84 6.89 5.06 6.95
CA ASP A 84 7.43 4.56 5.69
C ASP A 84 6.32 4.40 4.64
N LEU A 85 5.16 3.89 5.04
CA LEU A 85 4.00 3.71 4.15
C LEU A 85 3.42 5.05 3.71
N GLN A 86 3.32 6.03 4.61
CA GLN A 86 2.91 7.39 4.25
C GLN A 86 3.89 8.00 3.24
N LEU A 87 5.20 7.83 3.45
CA LEU A 87 6.22 8.34 2.55
C LEU A 87 6.15 7.66 1.18
N SER A 88 5.98 6.33 1.13
CA SER A 88 5.83 5.60 -0.13
C SER A 88 4.55 5.97 -0.89
N LEU A 89 3.46 6.26 -0.18
CA LEU A 89 2.24 6.78 -0.82
C LEU A 89 2.45 8.16 -1.44
N LEU A 90 3.23 9.03 -0.78
CA LEU A 90 3.59 10.34 -1.32
C LEU A 90 4.51 10.23 -2.54
N LYS A 91 5.34 9.19 -2.61
CA LYS A 91 6.21 8.89 -3.76
C LYS A 91 5.47 8.25 -4.93
N GLY A 92 4.29 7.69 -4.69
CA GLY A 92 3.55 6.93 -5.69
C GLY A 92 4.10 5.51 -5.91
N ASP A 93 4.78 4.95 -4.90
CA ASP A 93 5.37 3.60 -4.97
C ASP A 93 4.29 2.49 -5.02
N PHE A 94 3.06 2.83 -4.61
CA PHE A 94 1.93 1.90 -4.50
C PHE A 94 0.67 2.41 -5.22
N GLU A 95 0.02 1.51 -5.95
CA GLU A 95 -1.35 1.65 -6.41
C GLU A 95 -2.30 1.17 -5.31
N THR A 96 -3.26 2.00 -4.90
CA THR A 96 -4.23 1.67 -3.85
C THR A 96 -5.57 1.27 -4.44
N LEU A 97 -6.04 0.07 -4.11
CA LEU A 97 -7.34 -0.47 -4.51
C LEU A 97 -8.22 -0.72 -3.28
N PRO A 98 -9.55 -0.58 -3.38
CA PRO A 98 -10.43 -1.02 -2.30
C PRO A 98 -10.30 -2.53 -2.12
N LEU A 99 -10.43 -3.01 -0.88
CA LEU A 99 -10.45 -4.45 -0.64
C LEU A 99 -11.65 -5.10 -1.36
N PRO A 100 -11.44 -6.18 -2.15
CA PRO A 100 -12.53 -6.90 -2.78
C PRO A 100 -13.50 -7.45 -1.72
N LYS A 101 -14.81 -7.40 -1.99
CA LYS A 101 -15.84 -8.08 -1.17
C LYS A 101 -15.91 -9.57 -1.48
#